data_AF-A0A954DJ40-F1
#
_entry.id   AF-A0A954DJ40-F1
#
_cell.length_a   1.000
_cell.length_b   1.000
_cell.length_c   1.000
_cell.angle_alpha   90.00
_cell.angle_beta   90.00
_cell.angle_gamma   90.00
#
_symmetry.space_group_name_H-M   'P 1'
#
loop_
_entity.id
_entity.type
_entity.pdbx_description
1 polymer ?
#
loop_
_entity_poly.entity_id
_entity_poly.type
_entity_poly.pdbx_seq_one_letter_code
_entity_poly.pdbx_strand_id
1 'polypeptide(L)'
;MRSRWLVFCLVVYGVLTSVFVLVGLRESTVIGFTGMGRVLLSFSHALVFLLPLLGLGATAQIVNGAREDGTLELLFGHPLSRTGWFASVSTVRFVALLLPLVLLLPIVAIVGSTVFGQVIPWGFLGRVLIVSASLLYCSVAIGLAISTFVRNQAKALMLMLLVWAAQIALIDFGLIGLMLQWRMPPEAVFALAALNPVQDARL
;
A
#
# COMPACT_ATOMS: atom_id res chain seq x y z
N MET A 1 20.62 11.48 -6.07
CA MET A 1 19.63 10.76 -6.91
C MET A 1 18.23 10.64 -6.28
N ARG A 2 17.73 11.65 -5.52
CA ARG A 2 16.50 11.53 -4.68
C ARG A 2 15.15 11.73 -5.40
N SER A 3 15.08 12.36 -6.58
CA SER A 3 13.78 12.66 -7.22
C SER A 3 13.17 11.48 -7.98
N ARG A 4 13.99 10.57 -8.52
CA ARG A 4 13.52 9.51 -9.44
C ARG A 4 12.58 8.51 -8.77
N TRP A 5 12.77 8.22 -7.48
CA TRP A 5 11.93 7.27 -6.76
C TRP A 5 10.54 7.83 -6.42
N LEU A 6 10.47 9.11 -6.01
CA LEU A 6 9.18 9.78 -5.79
C LEU A 6 8.41 9.94 -7.09
N VAL A 7 9.11 10.30 -8.18
CA VAL A 7 8.52 10.34 -9.53
C VAL A 7 8.05 8.96 -9.94
N PHE A 8 8.82 7.90 -9.68
CA PHE A 8 8.39 6.52 -9.95
C PHE A 8 7.10 6.18 -9.20
N CYS A 9 7.01 6.46 -7.88
CA CYS A 9 5.79 6.21 -7.11
C CYS A 9 4.60 6.99 -7.70
N LEU A 10 4.80 8.28 -8.01
CA LEU A 10 3.76 9.13 -8.58
C LEU A 10 3.31 8.65 -9.97
N VAL A 11 4.24 8.19 -10.81
CA VAL A 11 3.94 7.57 -12.10
C VAL A 11 3.18 6.26 -11.92
N VAL A 12 3.63 5.37 -11.02
CA VAL A 12 2.96 4.09 -10.77
C VAL A 12 1.53 4.32 -10.30
N TYR A 13 1.32 5.17 -9.29
CA TYR A 13 -0.02 5.48 -8.82
C TYR A 13 -0.85 6.21 -9.89
N GLY A 14 -0.25 7.15 -10.63
CA GLY A 14 -0.93 7.88 -11.70
C GLY A 14 -1.36 6.98 -12.86
N VAL A 15 -0.51 6.04 -13.29
CA VAL A 15 -0.84 5.03 -14.30
C VAL A 15 -1.94 4.12 -13.78
N LEU A 16 -1.83 3.62 -12.55
CA LEU A 16 -2.84 2.76 -11.95
C LEU A 16 -4.20 3.46 -11.93
N THR A 17 -4.24 4.67 -11.38
CA THR A 17 -5.43 5.52 -11.35
C THR A 17 -6.00 5.77 -12.75
N SER A 18 -5.15 6.09 -13.74
CA SER A 18 -5.59 6.37 -15.11
C SER A 18 -6.21 5.14 -15.76
N VAL A 19 -5.59 3.97 -15.59
CA VAL A 19 -6.13 2.68 -16.07
C VAL A 19 -7.50 2.42 -15.45
N PHE A 20 -7.65 2.63 -14.14
CA PHE A 20 -8.94 2.40 -13.47
C PHE A 20 -10.02 3.40 -13.89
N VAL A 21 -9.67 4.67 -14.10
CA VAL A 21 -10.61 5.66 -14.66
C VAL A 21 -11.05 5.24 -16.07
N LEU A 22 -10.13 4.78 -16.92
CA LEU A 22 -10.43 4.31 -18.28
C LEU A 22 -11.28 3.03 -18.30
N VAL A 23 -11.03 2.09 -17.38
CA VAL A 23 -11.86 0.87 -17.25
C VAL A 23 -13.25 1.21 -16.72
N GLY A 24 -13.34 2.09 -15.72
CA GLY A 24 -14.62 2.59 -15.20
C GLY A 24 -15.47 3.33 -16.20
N LEU A 25 -14.82 3.98 -17.17
CA LEU A 25 -15.44 4.68 -18.29
C LEU A 25 -16.06 3.74 -19.32
N ARG A 26 -15.61 2.48 -19.41
CA ARG A 26 -15.97 1.54 -20.48
C ARG A 26 -17.16 0.64 -20.14
N GLU A 27 -17.54 0.52 -18.88
CA GLU A 27 -18.60 -0.40 -18.46
C GLU A 27 -19.96 0.29 -18.25
N SER A 28 -20.95 -0.20 -19.00
CA SER A 28 -22.33 0.29 -19.06
C SER A 28 -23.08 0.28 -17.72
N THR A 29 -24.05 1.20 -17.65
CA THR A 29 -25.01 1.42 -16.56
C THR A 29 -25.99 0.26 -16.46
N VAL A 30 -25.78 -0.65 -15.51
CA VAL A 30 -26.83 -1.56 -15.06
C VAL A 30 -27.07 -1.27 -13.58
N ILE A 31 -28.24 -0.66 -13.33
CA ILE A 31 -29.01 -0.55 -12.08
C ILE A 31 -28.19 -0.20 -10.83
N GLY A 32 -28.14 1.11 -10.52
CA GLY A 32 -27.87 1.62 -9.16
C GLY A 32 -26.40 1.75 -8.72
N PHE A 33 -25.46 1.02 -9.35
CA PHE A 33 -24.03 1.21 -9.11
C PHE A 33 -23.45 2.27 -10.05
N THR A 34 -23.11 3.43 -9.50
CA THR A 34 -22.37 4.47 -10.22
C THR A 34 -21.03 3.90 -10.70
N GLY A 35 -20.57 4.28 -11.90
CA GLY A 35 -19.27 3.82 -12.42
C GLY A 35 -18.10 4.10 -11.45
N MET A 36 -18.25 5.15 -10.65
CA MET A 36 -17.26 5.58 -9.66
C MET A 36 -17.09 4.63 -8.47
N GLY A 37 -18.17 4.03 -7.96
CA GLY A 37 -18.07 3.04 -6.88
C GLY A 37 -17.30 1.80 -7.31
N ARG A 38 -17.50 1.35 -8.55
CA ARG A 38 -16.76 0.23 -9.15
C ARG A 38 -15.29 0.56 -9.37
N VAL A 39 -14.98 1.74 -9.92
CA VAL A 39 -13.59 2.21 -10.08
C VAL A 39 -12.84 2.23 -8.75
N LEU A 40 -13.44 2.81 -7.72
CA LEU A 40 -12.82 2.92 -6.41
C LEU A 40 -12.64 1.53 -5.77
N LEU A 41 -13.61 0.63 -5.91
CA LEU A 41 -13.50 -0.75 -5.41
C LEU A 41 -12.36 -1.50 -6.11
N SER A 42 -12.32 -1.49 -7.46
CA SER A 42 -11.27 -2.16 -8.22
C SER A 42 -9.89 -1.56 -7.96
N PHE A 43 -9.80 -0.24 -7.78
CA PHE A 43 -8.57 0.43 -7.36
C PHE A 43 -8.13 -0.03 -5.97
N SER A 44 -9.04 -0.11 -4.99
CA SER A 44 -8.75 -0.65 -3.66
C SER A 44 -8.21 -2.07 -3.73
N HIS A 45 -8.76 -2.93 -4.59
CA HIS A 45 -8.21 -4.28 -4.80
C HIS A 45 -6.78 -4.25 -5.31
N ALA A 46 -6.46 -3.40 -6.29
CA ALA A 46 -5.10 -3.26 -6.79
C ALA A 46 -4.12 -2.74 -5.73
N LEU A 47 -4.56 -1.81 -4.87
CA LEU A 47 -3.75 -1.28 -3.77
C LEU A 47 -3.34 -2.37 -2.79
N VAL A 48 -4.18 -3.37 -2.54
CA VAL A 48 -3.85 -4.49 -1.63
C VAL A 48 -2.62 -5.28 -2.09
N PHE A 49 -2.42 -5.42 -3.41
CA PHE A 49 -1.24 -6.09 -3.96
C PHE A 49 -0.05 -5.13 -4.10
N LEU A 50 -0.33 -3.88 -4.52
CA LEU A 50 0.69 -2.91 -4.85
C LEU A 50 1.36 -2.30 -3.61
N LEU A 51 0.60 -1.94 -2.59
CA LEU A 51 1.13 -1.25 -1.40
C LEU A 51 2.15 -2.09 -0.63
N PRO A 52 1.94 -3.40 -0.39
CA PRO A 52 2.96 -4.23 0.24
C PRO A 52 4.25 -4.31 -0.58
N LEU A 53 4.13 -4.40 -1.90
CA LEU A 53 5.28 -4.44 -2.80
C LEU A 53 6.08 -3.14 -2.73
N LEU A 54 5.39 -1.99 -2.80
CA LEU A 54 6.01 -0.67 -2.73
C LEU A 54 6.63 -0.41 -1.36
N GLY A 55 5.91 -0.75 -0.28
CA GLY A 55 6.38 -0.60 1.09
C GLY A 55 7.65 -1.40 1.34
N LEU A 56 7.61 -2.70 1.05
CA LEU A 56 8.77 -3.58 1.20
C LEU A 56 9.92 -3.18 0.27
N GLY A 57 9.64 -2.91 -1.00
CA GLY A 57 10.68 -2.60 -1.99
C GLY A 57 11.39 -1.29 -1.70
N ALA A 58 10.67 -0.31 -1.16
CA ALA A 58 11.26 0.97 -0.77
C ALA A 58 12.10 0.90 0.51
N THR A 59 11.87 -0.09 1.40
CA THR A 59 12.49 -0.11 2.73
C THR A 59 13.39 -1.31 3.03
N ALA A 60 13.23 -2.44 2.34
CA ALA A 60 14.01 -3.67 2.56
C ALA A 60 15.51 -3.52 2.37
N GLN A 61 15.94 -2.50 1.63
CA GLN A 61 17.35 -2.27 1.31
C GLN A 61 17.94 -0.98 1.92
N ILE A 62 17.21 -0.28 2.79
CA ILE A 62 17.66 1.01 3.31
C ILE A 62 18.90 0.88 4.20
N VAL A 63 18.86 -0.01 5.20
CA VAL A 63 19.93 -0.12 6.19
C VAL A 63 21.11 -0.93 5.66
N ASN A 64 20.85 -2.03 4.95
CA ASN A 64 21.91 -2.85 4.36
C ASN A 64 22.63 -2.14 3.20
N GLY A 65 21.92 -1.40 2.34
CA GLY A 65 22.54 -0.58 1.31
C GLY A 65 23.41 0.52 1.91
N ALA A 66 22.90 1.24 2.92
CA ALA A 66 23.70 2.25 3.63
C ALA A 66 24.94 1.67 4.36
N ARG A 67 24.93 0.38 4.71
CA ARG A 67 26.10 -0.33 5.26
C ARG A 67 27.09 -0.70 4.18
N GLU A 68 26.63 -1.30 3.08
CA GLU A 68 27.49 -1.71 1.96
C GLU A 68 28.18 -0.51 1.32
N ASP A 69 27.49 0.64 1.22
CA ASP A 69 28.05 1.88 0.65
C ASP A 69 28.91 2.68 1.65
N GLY A 70 29.13 2.19 2.88
CA GLY A 70 29.88 2.90 3.94
C GLY A 70 29.20 4.17 4.47
N THR A 71 27.98 4.47 4.02
CA THR A 71 27.24 5.70 4.38
C THR A 71 26.96 5.78 5.88
N LEU A 72 26.70 4.64 6.54
CA LEU A 72 26.48 4.64 7.99
C LEU A 72 27.74 5.02 8.78
N GLU A 73 28.93 4.62 8.31
CA GLU A 73 30.19 4.96 8.96
C GLU A 73 30.46 6.46 8.86
N LEU A 74 30.20 7.04 7.69
CA LEU A 74 30.31 8.47 7.45
C LEU A 74 29.30 9.29 8.28
N LEU A 75 28.04 8.84 8.34
CA LEU A 75 26.99 9.54 9.11
C LEU A 75 27.24 9.48 10.62
N PHE A 76 27.67 8.33 11.15
CA PHE A 76 27.92 8.18 12.58
C PHE A 76 29.31 8.66 13.02
N GLY A 77 30.15 9.14 12.10
CA GLY A 77 31.32 9.97 12.43
C GLY A 77 30.94 11.37 12.91
N HIS A 78 29.72 11.82 12.63
CA HIS A 78 29.14 13.06 13.13
C HIS A 78 28.25 12.80 14.38
N PRO A 79 27.91 13.83 15.18
CA PRO A 79 27.08 13.69 16.38
C PRO A 79 25.59 13.44 16.02
N LEU A 80 25.31 12.36 15.30
CA LEU A 80 23.97 11.92 14.92
C LEU A 80 23.56 10.70 15.74
N SER A 81 22.38 10.78 16.37
CA SER A 81 21.84 9.65 17.11
C SER A 81 21.34 8.55 16.17
N ARG A 82 21.63 7.29 16.49
CA ARG A 82 21.21 6.12 15.70
C ARG A 82 19.68 6.01 15.61
N THR A 83 19.01 6.27 16.72
CA THR A 83 17.54 6.26 16.83
C THR A 83 16.91 7.41 16.05
N GLY A 84 17.49 8.61 16.12
CA GLY A 84 17.03 9.77 15.37
C GLY A 84 17.11 9.58 13.86
N TRP A 85 18.22 9.00 13.37
CA TRP A 85 18.36 8.64 11.96
C TRP A 85 17.32 7.61 11.53
N PHE A 86 17.17 6.50 12.29
CA PHE A 86 16.25 5.43 11.95
C PHE A 86 14.79 5.90 11.96
N ALA A 87 14.37 6.66 12.97
CA ALA A 87 13.03 7.22 13.07
C ALA A 87 12.74 8.18 11.90
N SER A 88 13.68 9.07 11.59
CA SER A 88 13.53 10.03 10.49
C SER A 88 13.37 9.33 9.14
N VAL A 89 14.22 8.33 8.86
CA VAL A 89 14.14 7.57 7.61
C VAL A 89 12.84 6.78 7.52
N SER A 90 12.41 6.16 8.62
CA SER A 90 11.14 5.40 8.67
C SER A 90 9.95 6.31 8.37
N THR A 91 9.85 7.45 9.07
CA THR A 91 8.76 8.41 8.90
C THR A 91 8.76 9.03 7.51
N VAL A 92 9.92 9.47 7.01
CA VAL A 92 10.02 10.08 5.68
C VAL A 92 9.61 9.08 4.59
N ARG A 93 10.00 7.80 4.71
CA ARG A 93 9.63 6.77 3.73
C ARG A 93 8.15 6.45 3.77
N PHE A 94 7.58 6.32 4.96
CA PHE A 94 6.14 6.10 5.12
C PHE A 94 5.34 7.26 4.51
N VAL A 95 5.66 8.50 4.89
CA VAL A 95 4.99 9.70 4.37
C VAL A 95 5.16 9.83 2.86
N ALA A 96 6.37 9.58 2.33
CA ALA A 96 6.65 9.64 0.90
C ALA A 96 5.81 8.65 0.08
N LEU A 97 5.52 7.47 0.61
CA LEU A 97 4.71 6.46 -0.05
C LEU A 97 3.21 6.69 0.12
N LEU A 98 2.80 7.28 1.24
CA LEU A 98 1.41 7.59 1.57
C LEU A 98 0.91 8.86 0.87
N LEU A 99 1.75 9.88 0.75
CA LEU A 99 1.36 11.20 0.25
C LEU A 99 0.75 11.17 -1.17
N PRO A 100 1.28 10.42 -2.16
CA PRO A 100 0.65 10.30 -3.47
C PRO A 100 -0.76 9.68 -3.37
N LEU A 101 -0.97 8.72 -2.49
CA LEU A 101 -2.27 8.06 -2.29
C LEU A 101 -3.30 9.04 -1.72
N VAL A 102 -2.90 9.81 -0.70
CA VAL A 102 -3.73 10.84 -0.04
C VAL A 102 -4.11 11.96 -1.01
N LEU A 103 -3.25 12.27 -1.99
CA LEU A 103 -3.55 13.28 -3.01
C LEU A 103 -4.40 12.72 -4.16
N LEU A 104 -4.05 11.54 -4.69
CA LEU A 104 -4.68 10.98 -5.87
C LEU A 104 -6.13 10.56 -5.63
N LEU A 105 -6.45 9.96 -4.48
CA LEU A 105 -7.80 9.48 -4.20
C LEU A 105 -8.85 10.63 -4.21
N PRO A 106 -8.64 11.77 -3.52
CA PRO A 106 -9.51 12.94 -3.64
C PRO A 106 -9.53 13.55 -5.04
N ILE A 107 -8.39 13.60 -5.76
CA ILE A 107 -8.34 14.14 -7.12
C ILE A 107 -9.24 13.32 -8.05
N VAL A 108 -9.13 11.99 -8.01
CA VAL A 108 -10.00 11.08 -8.76
C VAL A 108 -11.45 11.28 -8.35
N ALA A 109 -11.69 11.50 -7.06
CA ALA A 109 -13.03 11.71 -6.55
C ALA A 109 -13.66 12.99 -7.13
N ILE A 110 -12.93 14.09 -7.11
CA ILE A 110 -13.36 15.40 -7.62
C ILE A 110 -13.55 15.34 -9.14
N VAL A 111 -12.58 14.80 -9.87
CA VAL A 111 -12.68 14.64 -11.34
C VAL A 111 -13.86 13.75 -11.72
N GLY A 112 -14.09 12.67 -10.97
CA GLY A 112 -15.25 11.81 -11.19
C GLY A 112 -16.58 12.54 -10.97
N SER A 113 -16.65 13.41 -9.98
CA SER A 113 -17.83 14.23 -9.71
C SER A 113 -18.07 15.30 -10.77
N THR A 114 -17.02 16.03 -11.19
CA THR A 114 -17.15 17.14 -12.16
C THR A 114 -17.42 16.65 -13.59
N VAL A 115 -16.87 15.50 -13.97
CA VAL A 115 -17.02 14.95 -15.33
C VAL A 115 -18.29 14.11 -15.46
N PHE A 116 -18.67 13.34 -14.43
CA PHE A 116 -19.79 12.38 -14.52
C PHE A 116 -21.01 12.76 -13.68
N GLY A 117 -20.99 13.88 -12.95
CA GLY A 117 -22.10 14.35 -12.12
C GLY A 117 -22.42 13.44 -10.94
N GLN A 118 -21.47 12.60 -10.51
CA GLN A 118 -21.68 11.58 -9.49
C GLN A 118 -21.45 12.13 -8.07
N VAL A 119 -22.19 11.58 -7.10
CA VAL A 119 -22.02 11.88 -5.67
C VAL A 119 -20.72 11.27 -5.15
N ILE A 120 -19.90 12.06 -4.47
CA ILE A 120 -18.61 11.63 -3.94
C ILE A 120 -18.81 10.77 -2.69
N PRO A 121 -18.37 9.50 -2.66
CA PRO A 121 -18.50 8.64 -1.49
C PRO A 121 -17.35 8.89 -0.49
N TRP A 122 -17.39 10.03 0.21
CA TRP A 122 -16.36 10.45 1.16
C TRP A 122 -16.07 9.41 2.26
N GLY A 123 -17.10 8.73 2.75
CA GLY A 123 -16.95 7.67 3.76
C GLY A 123 -16.21 6.43 3.23
N PHE A 124 -16.38 6.08 1.95
CA PHE A 124 -15.63 4.98 1.33
C PHE A 124 -14.16 5.38 1.12
N LEU A 125 -13.91 6.59 0.60
CA LEU A 125 -12.56 7.13 0.42
C LEU A 125 -11.76 7.17 1.72
N GLY A 126 -12.38 7.62 2.81
CA GLY A 126 -11.76 7.65 4.13
C GLY A 126 -11.36 6.26 4.63
N ARG A 127 -12.26 5.27 4.52
CA ARG A 127 -11.96 3.88 4.90
C ARG A 127 -10.82 3.30 4.07
N VAL A 128 -10.87 3.45 2.74
CA VAL A 128 -9.80 2.99 1.84
C VAL A 128 -8.46 3.62 2.21
N LEU A 129 -8.42 4.91 2.51
CA LEU A 129 -7.20 5.62 2.92
C LEU A 129 -6.63 5.07 4.24
N ILE A 130 -7.46 4.91 5.27
CA ILE A 130 -7.02 4.41 6.59
C ILE A 130 -6.45 2.99 6.48
N VAL A 131 -7.14 2.14 5.74
CA VAL A 131 -6.74 0.75 5.53
C VAL A 131 -5.45 0.66 4.72
N SER A 132 -5.38 1.43 3.63
CA SER A 132 -4.19 1.51 2.79
C SER A 132 -2.99 2.03 3.58
N ALA A 133 -3.18 3.04 4.42
CA ALA A 133 -2.14 3.58 5.29
C ALA A 133 -1.67 2.54 6.31
N SER A 134 -2.59 1.80 6.94
CA SER A 134 -2.26 0.74 7.89
C SER A 134 -1.48 -0.40 7.24
N LEU A 135 -1.93 -0.87 6.07
CA LEU A 135 -1.25 -1.90 5.29
C LEU A 135 0.15 -1.46 4.91
N LEU A 136 0.28 -0.23 4.37
CA LEU A 136 1.55 0.35 3.99
C LEU A 136 2.49 0.49 5.20
N TYR A 137 1.98 0.90 6.36
CA TYR A 137 2.75 1.02 7.59
C TYR A 137 3.34 -0.34 8.01
N CYS A 138 2.50 -1.39 8.03
CA CYS A 138 2.94 -2.75 8.33
C CYS A 138 4.02 -3.23 7.36
N SER A 139 3.81 -3.08 6.05
CA SER A 139 4.78 -3.52 5.04
C SER A 139 6.08 -2.72 5.10
N VAL A 140 6.02 -1.41 5.38
CA VAL A 140 7.19 -0.56 5.62
C VAL A 140 7.97 -1.04 6.84
N ALA A 141 7.29 -1.32 7.95
CA ALA A 141 7.92 -1.80 9.18
C ALA A 141 8.62 -3.15 8.97
N ILE A 142 7.97 -4.08 8.26
CA ILE A 142 8.55 -5.37 7.91
C ILE A 142 9.77 -5.20 7.01
N GLY A 143 9.69 -4.34 5.99
CA GLY A 143 10.84 -4.07 5.11
C GLY A 143 12.01 -3.45 5.86
N LEU A 144 11.75 -2.52 6.79
CA LEU A 144 12.78 -1.96 7.66
C LEU A 144 13.41 -3.05 8.54
N ALA A 145 12.63 -3.96 9.10
CA ALA A 145 13.14 -5.10 9.86
C ALA A 145 14.03 -6.01 9.00
N ILE A 146 13.62 -6.34 7.77
CA ILE A 146 14.45 -7.11 6.83
C ILE A 146 15.77 -6.37 6.59
N SER A 147 15.73 -5.05 6.41
CA SER A 147 16.93 -4.25 6.12
C SER A 147 17.95 -4.23 7.27
N THR A 148 17.49 -4.34 8.53
CA THR A 148 18.37 -4.33 9.71
C THR A 148 18.97 -5.71 9.99
N PHE A 149 18.21 -6.78 9.79
CA PHE A 149 18.63 -8.16 10.03
C PHE A 149 19.49 -8.75 8.90
N VAL A 150 19.19 -8.42 7.64
CA VAL A 150 19.88 -9.00 6.48
C VAL A 150 20.97 -8.06 5.99
N ARG A 151 22.24 -8.47 6.13
CA ARG A 151 23.40 -7.65 5.73
C ARG A 151 23.62 -7.56 4.21
N ASN A 152 23.31 -8.62 3.46
CA ASN A 152 23.57 -8.69 2.03
C ASN A 152 22.34 -8.24 1.22
N GLN A 153 22.52 -7.28 0.30
CA GLN A 153 21.42 -6.73 -0.50
C GLN A 153 20.66 -7.77 -1.34
N ALA A 154 21.36 -8.74 -1.96
CA ALA A 154 20.72 -9.77 -2.78
C ALA A 154 19.86 -10.71 -1.93
N LYS A 155 20.33 -11.09 -0.73
CA LYS A 155 19.53 -11.87 0.22
C LYS A 155 18.32 -11.09 0.71
N ALA A 156 18.46 -9.78 0.96
CA ALA A 156 17.36 -8.94 1.39
C ALA A 156 16.27 -8.82 0.32
N LEU A 157 16.67 -8.72 -0.96
CA LEU A 157 15.75 -8.73 -2.10
C LEU A 157 14.95 -10.05 -2.17
N MET A 158 15.63 -11.19 -2.02
CA MET A 158 14.95 -12.50 -2.00
C MET A 158 13.94 -12.59 -0.84
N LEU A 159 14.34 -12.20 0.36
CA LEU A 159 13.48 -12.21 1.55
C LEU A 159 12.29 -11.25 1.40
N MET A 160 12.52 -10.07 0.84
CA MET A 160 11.47 -9.12 0.52
C MET A 160 10.41 -9.73 -0.42
N LEU A 161 10.83 -10.39 -1.50
CA LEU A 161 9.92 -11.04 -2.44
C LEU A 161 9.16 -12.22 -1.80
N LEU A 162 9.83 -13.03 -0.98
CA LEU A 162 9.19 -14.13 -0.24
C LEU A 162 8.14 -13.61 0.75
N VAL A 163 8.46 -12.56 1.50
CA VAL A 163 7.55 -11.95 2.48
C VAL A 163 6.39 -11.24 1.80
N TRP A 164 6.63 -10.65 0.63
CA TRP A 164 5.57 -10.10 -0.21
C TRP A 164 4.62 -11.20 -0.71
N ALA A 165 5.17 -12.28 -1.28
CA ALA A 165 4.38 -13.41 -1.75
C ALA A 165 3.60 -14.08 -0.61
N ALA A 166 4.21 -14.20 0.58
CA ALA A 166 3.55 -14.70 1.77
C ALA A 166 2.40 -13.79 2.24
N GLN A 167 2.57 -12.47 2.22
CA GLN A 167 1.48 -11.52 2.53
C GLN A 167 0.30 -11.69 1.57
N ILE A 168 0.57 -11.82 0.27
CA ILE A 168 -0.50 -12.04 -0.72
C ILE A 168 -1.18 -13.39 -0.51
N ALA A 169 -0.38 -14.46 -0.37
CA ALA A 169 -0.89 -15.80 -0.14
C ALA A 169 -1.75 -15.86 1.13
N LEU A 170 -1.35 -15.17 2.21
CA LEU A 170 -2.13 -15.10 3.44
C LEU A 170 -3.47 -14.37 3.23
N ILE A 171 -3.49 -13.31 2.41
CA ILE A 171 -4.71 -12.58 2.09
C ILE A 171 -5.69 -13.46 1.29
N ASP A 172 -5.21 -14.16 0.26
CA ASP A 172 -6.08 -14.94 -0.63
C ASP A 172 -6.43 -16.32 -0.06
N PHE A 173 -5.43 -17.11 0.39
CA PHE A 173 -5.65 -18.45 0.94
C PHE A 173 -6.15 -18.46 2.38
N GLY A 174 -5.80 -17.46 3.19
CA GLY A 174 -6.32 -17.34 4.56
C GLY A 174 -7.83 -17.13 4.54
N LEU A 175 -8.32 -16.26 3.65
CA LEU A 175 -9.74 -16.02 3.45
C LEU A 175 -10.48 -17.24 2.89
N ILE A 176 -9.99 -17.79 1.78
CA ILE A 176 -10.64 -18.92 1.11
C ILE A 176 -10.60 -20.17 1.99
N GLY A 177 -9.49 -20.43 2.68
CA GLY A 177 -9.33 -21.54 3.61
C GLY A 177 -10.26 -21.45 4.82
N LEU A 178 -10.41 -20.26 5.41
CA LEU A 178 -11.35 -20.03 6.52
C LEU A 178 -12.82 -20.24 6.08
N MET A 179 -13.17 -19.77 4.88
CA MET A 179 -14.52 -19.94 4.31
C MET A 179 -14.84 -21.42 4.00
N LEU A 180 -13.88 -22.18 3.47
CA LEU A 180 -14.05 -23.59 3.14
C LEU A 180 -14.13 -24.49 4.37
N GLN A 181 -13.37 -24.17 5.41
CA GLN A 181 -13.16 -25.10 6.53
C GLN A 181 -14.18 -24.89 7.66
N TRP A 182 -14.74 -23.68 7.83
CA TRP A 182 -15.58 -23.37 9.02
C TRP A 182 -17.07 -23.14 8.75
N ARG A 183 -17.56 -23.17 7.49
CA ARG A 183 -18.97 -22.84 7.15
C ARG A 183 -19.51 -21.66 8.00
N MET A 184 -18.69 -20.63 8.19
CA MET A 184 -19.00 -19.58 9.16
C MET A 184 -20.28 -18.83 8.74
N PRO A 185 -21.19 -18.53 9.68
CA PRO A 185 -22.30 -17.64 9.40
C PRO A 185 -21.75 -16.28 8.93
N PRO A 186 -22.36 -15.64 7.91
CA PRO A 186 -21.82 -14.44 7.27
C PRO A 186 -21.42 -13.34 8.26
N GLU A 187 -22.16 -13.19 9.34
CA GLU A 187 -21.97 -12.19 10.40
C GLU A 187 -20.61 -12.33 11.13
N ALA A 188 -20.17 -13.56 11.41
CA ALA A 188 -18.87 -13.81 12.04
C ALA A 188 -17.70 -13.54 11.07
N VAL A 189 -17.93 -13.77 9.77
CA VAL A 189 -16.97 -13.43 8.71
C VAL A 189 -16.86 -11.91 8.57
N PHE A 190 -17.97 -11.16 8.66
CA PHE A 190 -17.93 -9.70 8.67
C PHE A 190 -17.24 -9.15 9.93
N ALA A 191 -17.43 -9.76 11.10
CA ALA A 191 -16.74 -9.36 12.33
C ALA A 191 -15.22 -9.62 12.29
N LEU A 192 -14.80 -10.77 11.75
CA LEU A 192 -13.38 -11.10 11.56
C LEU A 192 -12.75 -10.29 10.42
N ALA A 193 -13.52 -10.00 9.36
CA ALA A 193 -13.14 -9.10 8.28
C ALA A 193 -13.04 -7.65 8.74
N ALA A 194 -13.88 -7.19 9.69
CA ALA A 194 -13.78 -5.85 10.29
C ALA A 194 -12.53 -5.71 11.18
N LEU A 195 -12.07 -6.80 11.79
CA LEU A 195 -10.78 -6.85 12.50
C LEU A 195 -9.59 -6.83 11.53
N ASN A 196 -9.80 -7.19 10.27
CA ASN A 196 -8.80 -7.11 9.22
C ASN A 196 -8.97 -5.79 8.46
N PRO A 197 -8.08 -4.79 8.65
CA PRO A 197 -8.22 -3.50 7.97
C PRO A 197 -8.37 -3.67 6.46
N VAL A 198 -7.69 -4.65 5.84
CA VAL A 198 -7.76 -4.91 4.40
C VAL A 198 -9.14 -5.33 3.89
N GLN A 199 -9.93 -6.02 4.72
CA GLN A 199 -11.28 -6.45 4.35
C GLN A 199 -12.35 -5.42 4.72
N ASP A 200 -12.16 -4.65 5.79
CA ASP A 200 -13.04 -3.52 6.14
C ASP A 200 -13.12 -2.47 5.01
N ALA A 201 -12.05 -2.28 4.23
CA ALA A 201 -12.10 -1.42 3.03
C ALA A 201 -12.94 -1.98 1.87
N ARG A 202 -13.26 -3.29 1.87
CA ARG A 202 -14.05 -3.96 0.84
C ARG A 202 -15.54 -4.06 1.21
N LEU A 203 -15.90 -3.73 2.46
CA LEU A 203 -17.25 -3.81 3.06
C LEU A 203 -17.98 -2.46 3.05
#